data_AF-A0A6C2YVS2-F1
#
_entry.id   AF-A0A6C2YVS2-F1
#
_cell.length_a   1.000
_cell.length_b   1.000
_cell.length_c   1.000
_cell.angle_alpha   90.00
_cell.angle_beta   90.00
_cell.angle_gamma   90.00
#
_symmetry.space_group_name_H-M   'P 1'
#
loop_
_entity.id
_entity.type
_entity.pdbx_description
1 polymer ?
#
loop_
_entity_poly.entity_id
_entity_poly.type
_entity_poly.pdbx_seq_one_letter_code
_entity_poly.pdbx_strand_id
1 'polypeptide(L)'
;MTPAPELPPQADAAAPKSGFLSHRRLYRIVIILVLIMLIPALLFDDEVDAYFGGEEGLNRLRQFGGWAWLVGIGLIIADLIAPVPSTAVIAGLGMIYGPILGGLIGGIGSTLAGLVAFYGCRAIGPRVAQRLVGESDLGLLQRFFERHGLWAVALSRWMPLLPEALCCLAGLARMRSGPFIVALACGSFAMGFAFGALGQAYLERPAAGLLLSAAIPLAVWPPVHYFMRRKPADS
;
A
#
# COMPACT_ATOMS: atom_id res chain seq x y z
N MET A 1 71.94 3.32 -8.48
CA MET A 1 70.60 3.63 -7.92
C MET A 1 69.72 4.06 -9.08
N THR A 2 69.04 3.10 -9.70
CA THR A 2 68.02 3.34 -10.73
C THR A 2 66.71 3.70 -10.02
N PRO A 3 66.00 4.79 -10.41
CA PRO A 3 64.72 5.13 -9.80
C PRO A 3 63.67 4.08 -10.19
N ALA A 4 62.80 3.75 -9.25
CA ALA A 4 61.71 2.80 -9.43
C ALA A 4 60.70 3.30 -10.48
N PRO A 5 60.04 2.41 -11.25
CA PRO A 5 59.04 2.81 -12.23
C PRO A 5 57.80 3.38 -11.52
N GLU A 6 57.38 4.58 -11.94
CA GLU A 6 56.11 5.18 -11.52
C GLU A 6 54.94 4.28 -11.95
N LEU A 7 54.16 3.82 -10.97
CA LEU A 7 52.89 3.16 -11.22
C LEU A 7 51.94 4.14 -11.90
N PRO A 8 51.26 3.75 -13.00
CA PRO A 8 50.26 4.60 -13.63
C PRO A 8 49.15 4.95 -12.64
N PRO A 9 48.59 6.17 -12.71
CA PRO A 9 47.52 6.60 -11.82
C PRO A 9 46.36 5.60 -11.90
N GLN A 10 45.97 5.10 -10.73
CA GLN A 10 44.79 4.25 -10.57
C GLN A 10 43.62 4.98 -11.19
N ALA A 11 43.11 4.43 -12.30
CA ALA A 11 41.87 4.88 -12.89
C ALA A 11 40.82 4.83 -11.79
N ASP A 12 40.35 6.01 -11.37
CA ASP A 12 39.19 6.18 -10.52
C ASP A 12 38.10 5.24 -11.06
N ALA A 13 37.91 4.13 -10.36
CA ALA A 13 36.79 3.25 -10.56
C ALA A 13 35.57 4.06 -10.17
N ALA A 14 35.03 4.80 -11.14
CA ALA A 14 33.85 5.61 -11.00
C ALA A 14 32.76 4.72 -10.42
N ALA A 15 32.50 4.89 -9.12
CA ALA A 15 31.44 4.22 -8.41
C ALA A 15 30.14 4.42 -9.22
N PRO A 16 29.34 3.35 -9.45
CA PRO A 16 28.11 3.50 -10.22
C PRO A 16 27.18 4.44 -9.44
N LYS A 17 27.06 5.68 -9.93
CA LYS A 17 26.07 6.67 -9.46
C LYS A 17 24.69 6.28 -10.01
N SER A 18 24.19 5.08 -9.71
CA SER A 18 22.80 4.70 -10.00
C SER A 18 21.93 4.96 -8.77
N GLY A 19 21.75 6.25 -8.47
CA GLY A 19 20.69 6.67 -7.57
C GLY A 19 19.32 6.26 -8.13
N PHE A 20 18.35 6.01 -7.24
CA PHE A 20 16.94 5.68 -7.55
C PHE A 20 16.32 6.58 -8.65
N LEU A 21 16.81 7.82 -8.78
CA LEU A 21 16.40 8.84 -9.75
C LEU A 21 16.79 8.58 -11.22
N SER A 22 17.72 7.65 -11.53
CA SER A 22 18.10 7.39 -12.94
C SER A 22 17.12 6.48 -13.69
N HIS A 23 16.16 5.86 -12.99
CA HIS A 23 15.25 4.86 -13.54
C HIS A 23 13.90 5.50 -13.90
N ARG A 24 13.91 6.34 -14.95
CA ARG A 24 12.72 7.04 -15.48
C ARG A 24 11.58 6.09 -15.87
N ARG A 25 11.89 4.82 -16.18
CA ARG A 25 10.90 3.79 -16.56
C ARG A 25 10.07 3.35 -15.35
N LEU A 26 10.70 2.94 -14.26
CA LEU A 26 10.00 2.58 -13.02
C LEU A 26 9.14 3.72 -12.48
N TYR A 27 9.68 4.94 -12.45
CA TYR A 27 8.93 6.10 -11.96
C TYR A 27 7.67 6.35 -12.81
N ARG A 28 7.78 6.23 -14.14
CA ARG A 28 6.62 6.29 -15.03
C ARG A 28 5.63 5.16 -14.76
N ILE A 29 6.08 3.95 -14.47
CA ILE A 29 5.17 2.82 -14.17
C ILE A 29 4.42 3.06 -12.88
N VAL A 30 5.11 3.49 -11.82
CA VAL A 30 4.45 3.85 -10.55
C VAL A 30 3.46 4.99 -10.78
N ILE A 31 3.85 6.02 -11.53
CA ILE A 31 2.95 7.12 -11.90
C ILE A 31 1.77 6.61 -12.71
N ILE A 32 1.98 5.76 -13.72
CA ILE A 32 0.90 5.23 -14.55
C ILE A 32 -0.05 4.38 -13.71
N LEU A 33 0.46 3.57 -12.79
CA LEU A 33 -0.35 2.71 -11.92
C LEU A 33 -1.18 3.57 -10.95
N VAL A 34 -0.55 4.59 -10.35
CA VAL A 34 -1.23 5.58 -9.51
C VAL A 34 -2.24 6.39 -10.32
N LEU A 35 -1.92 6.83 -11.52
CA LEU A 35 -2.83 7.56 -12.40
C LEU A 35 -3.98 6.67 -12.88
N ILE A 36 -3.74 5.40 -13.19
CA ILE A 36 -4.79 4.43 -13.53
C ILE A 36 -5.78 4.25 -12.37
N MET A 37 -5.30 4.32 -11.12
CA MET A 37 -6.16 4.26 -9.94
C MET A 37 -6.82 5.61 -9.61
N LEU A 38 -6.10 6.72 -9.83
CA LEU A 38 -6.55 8.08 -9.50
C LEU A 38 -7.51 8.66 -10.54
N ILE A 39 -7.32 8.38 -11.83
CA ILE A 39 -8.15 8.93 -12.92
C ILE A 39 -9.61 8.49 -12.75
N PRO A 40 -9.94 7.20 -12.51
CA PRO A 40 -11.30 6.80 -12.20
C PRO A 40 -11.82 7.49 -10.94
N ALA A 41 -11.00 7.60 -9.88
CA ALA A 41 -11.41 8.28 -8.66
C ALA A 41 -11.81 9.74 -8.93
N LEU A 42 -11.03 10.49 -9.73
CA LEU A 42 -11.32 11.88 -10.07
C LEU A 42 -12.49 12.04 -11.06
N LEU A 43 -12.69 11.07 -11.96
CA LEU A 43 -13.76 11.13 -12.96
C LEU A 43 -15.12 10.71 -12.41
N PHE A 44 -15.13 9.80 -11.44
CA PHE A 44 -16.33 9.22 -10.85
C PHE A 44 -16.52 9.65 -9.39
N ASP A 45 -15.76 10.62 -8.89
CA ASP A 45 -15.77 11.09 -7.49
C ASP A 45 -17.20 11.39 -7.02
N ASP A 46 -17.91 12.24 -7.77
CA ASP A 46 -19.27 12.67 -7.46
C ASP A 46 -20.28 11.49 -7.48
N GLU A 47 -20.12 10.56 -8.42
CA GLU A 47 -21.03 9.41 -8.57
C GLU A 47 -20.77 8.33 -7.52
N VAL A 48 -19.51 8.09 -7.17
CA VAL A 48 -19.10 7.13 -6.15
C VAL A 48 -19.43 7.66 -4.77
N ASP A 49 -19.17 8.94 -4.47
CA ASP A 49 -19.59 9.55 -3.20
C ASP A 49 -21.11 9.64 -3.10
N ALA A 50 -21.84 9.89 -4.20
CA ALA A 50 -23.30 9.83 -4.18
C ALA A 50 -23.85 8.41 -4.00
N TYR A 51 -23.17 7.36 -4.50
CA TYR A 51 -23.65 5.98 -4.37
C TYR A 51 -23.19 5.27 -3.10
N PHE A 52 -21.97 5.53 -2.64
CA PHE A 52 -21.29 4.81 -1.56
C PHE A 52 -20.84 5.70 -0.41
N GLY A 53 -20.84 7.03 -0.59
CA GLY A 53 -20.49 7.99 0.45
C GLY A 53 -21.65 8.30 1.40
N GLY A 54 -21.29 8.85 2.56
CA GLY A 54 -22.25 9.41 3.50
C GLY A 54 -23.23 8.42 4.17
N GLU A 55 -24.32 8.98 4.68
CA GLU A 55 -25.44 8.24 5.30
C GLU A 55 -26.14 7.29 4.32
N GLU A 56 -26.13 7.59 3.01
CA GLU A 56 -26.78 6.77 1.99
C GLU A 56 -26.03 5.46 1.72
N GLY A 57 -24.71 5.52 1.56
CA GLY A 57 -23.87 4.32 1.45
C GLY A 57 -23.99 3.42 2.68
N LEU A 58 -24.00 4.03 3.88
CA LEU A 58 -24.24 3.34 5.14
C LEU A 58 -25.62 2.67 5.18
N ASN A 59 -26.67 3.38 4.78
CA ASN A 59 -28.03 2.86 4.78
C ASN A 59 -28.21 1.72 3.77
N ARG A 60 -27.56 1.78 2.60
CA ARG A 60 -27.51 0.63 1.66
C ARG A 60 -26.79 -0.55 2.28
N LEU A 61 -25.64 -0.33 2.94
CA LEU A 61 -24.91 -1.40 3.61
C LEU A 61 -25.76 -2.04 4.73
N ARG A 62 -26.54 -1.23 5.47
CA ARG A 62 -27.51 -1.68 6.47
C ARG A 62 -28.67 -2.47 5.90
N GLN A 63 -29.14 -2.16 4.69
CA GLN A 63 -30.22 -2.91 4.02
C GLN A 63 -29.85 -4.38 3.77
N PHE A 64 -28.55 -4.71 3.65
CA PHE A 64 -28.08 -6.08 3.54
C PHE A 64 -28.12 -6.86 4.88
N GLY A 65 -28.44 -6.19 6.00
CA GLY A 65 -28.69 -6.82 7.31
C GLY A 65 -27.52 -7.70 7.78
N GLY A 66 -27.81 -8.97 8.09
CA GLY A 66 -26.82 -9.94 8.57
C GLY A 66 -25.69 -10.26 7.58
N TRP A 67 -25.81 -9.87 6.31
CA TRP A 67 -24.81 -10.10 5.26
C TRP A 67 -23.96 -8.86 4.95
N ALA A 68 -24.17 -7.74 5.65
CA ALA A 68 -23.44 -6.49 5.38
C ALA A 68 -21.92 -6.65 5.50
N TRP A 69 -21.42 -7.55 6.36
CA TRP A 69 -20.00 -7.88 6.47
C TRP A 69 -19.43 -8.49 5.19
N LEU A 70 -20.17 -9.36 4.51
CA LEU A 70 -19.74 -10.02 3.28
C LEU A 70 -19.70 -9.02 2.12
N VAL A 71 -20.75 -8.20 2.02
CA VAL A 71 -20.84 -7.12 1.02
C VAL A 71 -19.73 -6.09 1.23
N GLY A 72 -19.45 -5.71 2.48
CA GLY A 72 -18.36 -4.81 2.82
C GLY A 72 -16.99 -5.35 2.41
N ILE A 73 -16.69 -6.63 2.68
CA ILE A 73 -15.45 -7.27 2.20
C ILE A 73 -15.40 -7.28 0.67
N GLY A 74 -16.52 -7.60 0.01
CA GLY A 74 -16.62 -7.58 -1.45
C GLY A 74 -16.33 -6.20 -2.04
N LEU A 75 -16.87 -5.14 -1.44
CA LEU A 75 -16.61 -3.76 -1.84
C LEU A 75 -15.14 -3.35 -1.64
N ILE A 76 -14.54 -3.73 -0.51
CA ILE A 76 -13.11 -3.47 -0.25
C ILE A 76 -12.21 -4.20 -1.27
N ILE A 77 -12.59 -5.41 -1.71
CA ILE A 77 -11.84 -6.11 -2.77
C ILE A 77 -12.12 -5.48 -4.14
N ALA A 78 -13.35 -5.04 -4.39
CA ALA A 78 -13.73 -4.36 -5.62
C ALA A 78 -13.03 -3.01 -5.80
N ASP A 79 -12.56 -2.40 -4.71
CA ASP A 79 -11.69 -1.21 -4.73
C ASP A 79 -10.44 -1.40 -5.61
N LEU A 80 -10.03 -2.65 -5.84
CA LEU A 80 -8.90 -2.95 -6.72
C LEU A 80 -9.16 -2.59 -8.20
N ILE A 81 -10.43 -2.50 -8.60
CA ILE A 81 -10.87 -2.30 -9.99
C ILE A 81 -11.72 -1.03 -10.13
N ALA A 82 -12.56 -0.75 -9.14
CA ALA A 82 -13.39 0.45 -9.09
C ALA A 82 -12.89 1.35 -7.95
N PRO A 83 -12.86 2.68 -8.10
CA PRO A 83 -12.33 3.58 -7.09
C PRO A 83 -13.32 3.72 -5.92
N VAL A 84 -13.50 2.69 -5.11
CA VAL A 84 -14.47 2.68 -4.00
C VAL A 84 -13.73 3.07 -2.73
N PRO A 85 -14.10 4.14 -2.00
CA PRO A 85 -13.40 4.54 -0.79
C PRO A 85 -13.48 3.45 0.28
N SER A 86 -12.49 2.56 0.32
CA SER A 86 -12.47 1.40 1.21
C SER A 86 -12.41 1.82 2.68
N THR A 87 -11.88 3.01 2.98
CA THR A 87 -11.98 3.64 4.32
C THR A 87 -13.41 3.96 4.72
N ALA A 88 -14.26 4.43 3.80
CA ALA A 88 -15.67 4.72 4.06
C ALA A 88 -16.46 3.43 4.32
N VAL A 89 -16.18 2.37 3.57
CA VAL A 89 -16.77 1.05 3.79
C VAL A 89 -16.39 0.49 5.17
N ILE A 90 -15.12 0.60 5.57
CA ILE A 90 -14.64 0.16 6.89
C ILE A 90 -15.28 0.98 8.01
N ALA A 91 -15.36 2.30 7.85
CA ALA A 91 -16.05 3.20 8.78
C ALA A 91 -17.53 2.80 8.95
N GLY A 92 -18.22 2.53 7.83
CA GLY A 92 -19.61 2.09 7.85
C GLY A 92 -19.80 0.73 8.54
N LEU A 93 -18.91 -0.23 8.29
CA LEU A 93 -18.89 -1.52 9.01
C LEU A 93 -18.67 -1.31 10.52
N GLY A 94 -17.82 -0.36 10.92
CA GLY A 94 -17.61 0.06 12.31
C GLY A 94 -18.87 0.58 12.98
N MET A 95 -19.73 1.29 12.25
CA MET A 95 -21.00 1.79 12.79
C MET A 95 -22.09 0.73 12.87
N ILE A 96 -22.09 -0.25 11.96
CA ILE A 96 -23.10 -1.32 11.93
C ILE A 96 -22.80 -2.38 12.99
N TYR A 97 -21.55 -2.84 13.05
CA TYR A 97 -21.14 -3.96 13.91
C TYR A 97 -20.39 -3.52 15.17
N GLY A 98 -20.13 -2.23 15.32
CA GLY A 98 -19.28 -1.69 16.38
C GLY A 98 -17.80 -1.64 15.99
N PRO A 99 -16.99 -0.89 16.74
CA PRO A 99 -15.62 -0.55 16.37
C PRO A 99 -14.68 -1.77 16.30
N ILE A 100 -14.90 -2.75 17.19
CA ILE A 100 -14.08 -3.96 17.26
C ILE A 100 -14.42 -4.91 16.09
N LEU A 101 -15.70 -5.28 15.94
CA LEU A 101 -16.11 -6.22 14.89
C LEU A 101 -16.00 -5.60 13.50
N GLY A 102 -16.42 -4.35 13.32
CA GLY A 102 -16.30 -3.64 12.05
C GLY A 102 -14.84 -3.44 11.64
N GLY A 103 -13.96 -3.09 12.60
CA GLY A 103 -12.53 -2.99 12.35
C GLY A 103 -11.87 -4.34 12.01
N LEU A 104 -12.32 -5.43 12.63
CA LEU A 104 -11.87 -6.79 12.30
C LEU A 104 -12.29 -7.18 10.87
N ILE A 105 -13.57 -6.99 10.53
CA ILE A 105 -14.12 -7.29 9.19
C ILE A 105 -13.39 -6.44 8.13
N GLY A 106 -13.22 -5.15 8.39
CA GLY A 106 -12.50 -4.22 7.52
C GLY A 106 -11.03 -4.61 7.32
N GLY A 107 -10.34 -4.97 8.40
CA GLY A 107 -8.96 -5.45 8.35
C GLY A 107 -8.81 -6.75 7.56
N ILE A 108 -9.76 -7.69 7.70
CA ILE A 108 -9.81 -8.92 6.89
C ILE A 108 -10.03 -8.57 5.41
N GLY A 109 -11.01 -7.72 5.11
CA GLY A 109 -11.30 -7.30 3.74
C GLY A 109 -10.10 -6.64 3.06
N SER A 110 -9.44 -5.71 3.75
CA SER A 110 -8.26 -5.01 3.24
C SER A 110 -7.07 -5.96 3.05
N THR A 111 -6.87 -6.91 3.99
CA THR A 111 -5.85 -7.95 3.85
C THR A 111 -6.13 -8.81 2.61
N LEU A 112 -7.37 -9.26 2.42
CA LEU A 112 -7.76 -10.06 1.25
C LEU A 112 -7.54 -9.28 -0.06
N ALA A 113 -7.93 -8.02 -0.13
CA ALA A 113 -7.68 -7.17 -1.30
C ALA A 113 -6.18 -7.07 -1.63
N GLY A 114 -5.34 -6.87 -0.62
CA GLY A 114 -3.87 -6.86 -0.79
C GLY A 114 -3.30 -8.20 -1.24
N LEU A 115 -3.85 -9.31 -0.76
CA LEU A 115 -3.45 -10.65 -1.23
C LEU A 115 -3.86 -10.90 -2.67
N VAL A 116 -5.06 -10.48 -3.07
CA VAL A 116 -5.52 -10.58 -4.47
C VAL A 116 -4.60 -9.80 -5.39
N ALA A 117 -4.26 -8.55 -5.03
CA ALA A 117 -3.32 -7.73 -5.78
C ALA A 117 -1.93 -8.39 -5.89
N PHE A 118 -1.39 -8.85 -4.76
CA PHE A 118 -0.07 -9.47 -4.69
C PHE A 118 0.02 -10.77 -5.50
N TYR A 119 -0.91 -11.70 -5.28
CA TYR A 119 -0.90 -12.99 -5.96
C TYR A 119 -1.29 -12.86 -7.44
N GLY A 120 -2.21 -11.94 -7.78
CA GLY A 120 -2.54 -11.61 -9.15
C GLY A 120 -1.31 -11.17 -9.94
N CYS A 121 -0.54 -10.22 -9.41
CA CYS A 121 0.69 -9.77 -10.04
C CYS A 121 1.82 -10.81 -9.99
N ARG A 122 1.90 -11.62 -8.94
CA ARG A 122 2.90 -12.70 -8.83
C ARG A 122 2.68 -13.79 -9.89
N ALA A 123 1.41 -14.05 -10.25
CA ALA A 123 1.02 -15.07 -11.23
C ALA A 123 1.39 -14.70 -12.67
N ILE A 124 1.56 -13.41 -12.99
CA ILE A 124 1.96 -12.90 -14.31
C ILE A 124 3.31 -13.50 -14.79
N GLY A 125 4.15 -13.93 -13.85
CA GLY A 125 5.40 -14.64 -14.15
C GLY A 125 6.57 -13.72 -14.53
N PRO A 126 7.81 -14.23 -14.48
CA PRO A 126 9.01 -13.40 -14.52
C PRO A 126 9.24 -12.79 -15.91
N ARG A 127 8.88 -13.51 -16.98
CA ARG A 127 9.05 -13.05 -18.36
C ARG A 127 8.16 -11.85 -18.70
N VAL A 128 6.91 -11.87 -18.25
CA VAL A 128 5.98 -10.76 -18.50
C VAL A 128 6.28 -9.59 -17.58
N ALA A 129 6.63 -9.85 -16.31
CA ALA A 129 7.11 -8.82 -15.40
C ALA A 129 8.34 -8.08 -15.97
N GLN A 130 9.31 -8.81 -16.54
CA GLN A 130 10.50 -8.23 -17.18
C GLN A 130 10.15 -7.39 -18.41
N ARG A 131 9.14 -7.78 -19.19
CA ARG A 131 8.68 -6.99 -20.34
C ARG A 131 7.92 -5.74 -19.92
N LEU A 132 7.14 -5.80 -18.85
CA LEU A 132 6.35 -4.68 -18.35
C LEU A 132 7.23 -3.62 -17.69
N VAL A 133 8.14 -4.05 -16.82
CA VAL A 133 8.92 -3.16 -15.95
C VAL A 133 10.35 -2.97 -16.46
N GLY A 134 10.93 -3.97 -17.10
CA GLY A 134 12.35 -4.00 -17.47
C GLY A 134 13.21 -4.70 -16.41
N GLU A 135 14.28 -5.36 -16.83
CA GLU A 135 15.15 -6.12 -15.91
C GLU A 135 15.83 -5.24 -14.86
N SER A 136 16.36 -4.08 -15.26
CA SER A 136 17.04 -3.15 -14.35
C SER A 136 16.09 -2.62 -13.26
N ASP A 137 14.87 -2.26 -13.65
CA ASP A 137 13.85 -1.72 -12.76
C ASP A 137 13.28 -2.80 -11.82
N LEU A 138 13.10 -4.04 -12.31
CA LEU A 138 12.73 -5.17 -11.45
C LEU A 138 13.80 -5.48 -10.40
N GLY A 139 15.09 -5.45 -10.77
CA GLY A 139 16.18 -5.65 -9.82
C GLY A 139 16.21 -4.56 -8.75
N LEU A 140 15.88 -3.32 -9.12
CA LEU A 140 15.74 -2.22 -8.18
C LEU A 140 14.54 -2.41 -7.24
N LEU A 141 13.40 -2.86 -7.78
CA LEU A 141 12.20 -3.17 -7.01
C LEU A 141 12.45 -4.30 -5.99
N GLN A 142 13.16 -5.35 -6.40
CA GLN A 142 13.58 -6.44 -5.52
C GLN A 142 14.45 -5.94 -4.36
N ARG A 143 15.50 -5.15 -4.65
CA ARG A 143 16.37 -4.56 -3.62
C ARG A 143 15.61 -3.64 -2.67
N PHE A 144 14.62 -2.90 -3.17
CA PHE A 144 13.75 -2.05 -2.36
C PHE A 144 12.91 -2.89 -1.39
N PHE A 145 12.23 -3.93 -1.87
CA PHE A 145 11.41 -4.80 -1.02
C PHE A 145 12.25 -5.67 -0.07
N GLU A 146 13.49 -6.01 -0.41
CA GLU A 146 14.43 -6.68 0.50
C GLU A 146 14.79 -5.81 1.70
N ARG A 147 15.04 -4.50 1.49
CA ARG A 147 15.44 -3.58 2.57
C ARG A 147 14.26 -2.98 3.33
N HIS A 148 13.18 -2.64 2.63
CA HIS A 148 12.08 -1.84 3.17
C HIS A 148 10.70 -2.50 3.02
N GLY A 149 10.60 -3.69 2.44
CA GLY A 149 9.32 -4.24 1.98
C GLY A 149 8.25 -4.42 3.07
N LEU A 150 8.61 -4.90 4.26
CA LEU A 150 7.63 -5.03 5.36
C LEU A 150 7.06 -3.68 5.77
N TRP A 151 7.92 -2.68 5.96
CA TRP A 151 7.49 -1.34 6.37
C TRP A 151 6.75 -0.61 5.26
N ALA A 152 7.21 -0.72 4.01
CA ALA A 152 6.55 -0.13 2.87
C ALA A 152 5.11 -0.65 2.75
N VAL A 153 4.90 -1.97 2.89
CA VAL A 153 3.57 -2.58 2.82
C VAL A 153 2.70 -2.16 4.01
N ALA A 154 3.21 -2.22 5.24
CA ALA A 154 2.42 -1.83 6.42
C ALA A 154 2.02 -0.34 6.40
N LEU A 155 2.95 0.55 6.04
CA LEU A 155 2.70 2.00 6.01
C LEU A 155 1.83 2.41 4.81
N SER A 156 1.95 1.70 3.68
CA SER A 156 1.14 2.00 2.50
C SER A 156 -0.36 1.92 2.76
N ARG A 157 -0.79 1.07 3.70
CA ARG A 157 -2.18 0.90 4.09
C ARG A 157 -2.81 2.17 4.63
N TRP A 158 -2.02 3.11 5.12
CA TRP A 158 -2.51 4.37 5.66
C TRP A 158 -2.69 5.44 4.60
N MET A 159 -2.11 5.24 3.40
CA MET A 159 -2.26 6.16 2.29
C MET A 159 -3.42 5.71 1.39
N PRO A 160 -4.26 6.62 0.92
CA PRO A 160 -5.24 6.28 -0.11
C PRO A 160 -4.50 5.92 -1.42
N LEU A 161 -5.00 4.93 -2.16
CA LEU A 161 -4.57 4.53 -3.52
C LEU A 161 -3.15 3.95 -3.68
N LEU A 162 -2.28 4.10 -2.68
CA LEU A 162 -0.94 3.50 -2.68
C LEU A 162 -0.86 2.00 -2.30
N PRO A 163 -1.71 1.45 -1.40
CA PRO A 163 -1.50 0.11 -0.86
C PRO A 163 -1.61 -0.97 -1.93
N GLU A 164 -2.54 -0.84 -2.86
CA GLU A 164 -2.82 -1.79 -3.94
C GLU A 164 -1.66 -1.80 -4.93
N ALA A 165 -1.20 -0.61 -5.34
CA ALA A 165 -0.04 -0.43 -6.19
C ALA A 165 1.21 -1.08 -5.59
N LEU A 166 1.47 -0.87 -4.30
CA LEU A 166 2.62 -1.48 -3.61
C LEU A 166 2.47 -2.99 -3.46
N CYS A 167 1.27 -3.53 -3.26
CA CYS A 167 1.02 -4.96 -3.23
C CYS A 167 1.24 -5.62 -4.60
N CYS A 168 0.79 -4.97 -5.67
CA CYS A 168 1.05 -5.37 -7.05
C CYS A 168 2.56 -5.39 -7.34
N LEU A 169 3.27 -4.32 -6.99
CA LEU A 169 4.72 -4.20 -7.15
C LEU A 169 5.48 -5.25 -6.32
N ALA A 170 5.04 -5.53 -5.09
CA ALA A 170 5.61 -6.59 -4.25
C ALA A 170 5.42 -7.98 -4.88
N GLY A 171 4.27 -8.20 -5.54
CA GLY A 171 3.96 -9.40 -6.29
C GLY A 171 4.87 -9.57 -7.52
N LEU A 172 5.05 -8.50 -8.30
CA LEU A 172 5.98 -8.46 -9.44
C LEU A 172 7.43 -8.68 -9.01
N ALA A 173 7.84 -8.08 -7.89
CA ALA A 173 9.16 -8.27 -7.29
C ALA A 173 9.34 -9.66 -6.67
N ARG A 174 8.29 -10.50 -6.59
CA ARG A 174 8.30 -11.83 -5.98
C ARG A 174 8.78 -11.84 -4.53
N MET A 175 8.39 -10.82 -3.76
CA MET A 175 8.67 -10.77 -2.32
C MET A 175 8.21 -12.06 -1.61
N ARG A 176 8.89 -12.44 -0.51
CA ARG A 176 8.50 -13.65 0.23
C ARG A 176 7.12 -13.46 0.86
N SER A 177 6.19 -14.38 0.59
CA SER A 177 4.77 -14.24 0.95
C SER A 177 4.54 -14.15 2.46
N GLY A 178 5.24 -14.94 3.28
CA GLY A 178 5.09 -14.93 4.74
C GLY A 178 5.28 -13.53 5.36
N PRO A 179 6.48 -12.92 5.24
CA PRO A 179 6.72 -11.55 5.73
C PRO A 179 5.77 -10.50 5.15
N PHE A 180 5.40 -10.65 3.88
CA PHE A 180 4.43 -9.77 3.21
C PHE A 180 3.05 -9.86 3.86
N ILE A 181 2.51 -11.07 4.05
CA ILE A 181 1.19 -11.29 4.66
C ILE A 181 1.15 -10.72 6.08
N VAL A 182 2.19 -10.90 6.88
CA VAL A 182 2.26 -10.36 8.24
C VAL A 182 2.25 -8.84 8.23
N ALA A 183 3.10 -8.21 7.41
CA ALA A 183 3.13 -6.75 7.28
C ALA A 183 1.78 -6.19 6.79
N LEU A 184 1.20 -6.84 5.79
CA LEU A 184 -0.10 -6.50 5.22
C LEU A 184 -1.21 -6.60 6.25
N ALA A 185 -1.29 -7.71 6.99
CA ALA A 185 -2.28 -7.92 8.03
C ALA A 185 -2.13 -6.89 9.15
N CYS A 186 -0.91 -6.68 9.67
CA CYS A 186 -0.68 -5.69 10.72
C CYS A 186 -1.11 -4.29 10.30
N GLY A 187 -0.75 -3.85 9.09
CA GLY A 187 -1.17 -2.55 8.56
C GLY A 187 -2.69 -2.48 8.36
N SER A 188 -3.28 -3.52 7.78
CA SER A 188 -4.72 -3.59 7.47
C SER A 188 -5.59 -3.63 8.72
N PHE A 189 -5.20 -4.38 9.76
CA PHE A 189 -5.93 -4.41 11.03
C PHE A 189 -5.76 -3.12 11.81
N ALA A 190 -4.56 -2.54 11.86
CA ALA A 190 -4.35 -1.25 12.53
C ALA A 190 -5.21 -0.15 11.88
N MET A 191 -5.22 -0.10 10.55
CA MET A 191 -6.06 0.80 9.77
C MET A 191 -7.56 0.48 9.96
N GLY A 192 -7.93 -0.80 9.91
CA GLY A 192 -9.30 -1.28 10.12
C GLY A 192 -9.87 -0.88 11.47
N PHE A 193 -9.14 -1.09 12.57
CA PHE A 193 -9.57 -0.67 13.90
C PHE A 193 -9.63 0.85 14.03
N ALA A 194 -8.69 1.59 13.44
CA ALA A 194 -8.72 3.05 13.47
C ALA A 194 -9.98 3.59 12.78
N PHE A 195 -10.24 3.22 11.53
CA PHE A 195 -11.42 3.68 10.80
C PHE A 195 -12.73 3.10 11.34
N GLY A 196 -12.72 1.85 11.83
CA GLY A 196 -13.87 1.24 12.51
C GLY A 196 -14.25 1.96 13.80
N ALA A 197 -13.27 2.42 14.58
CA ALA A 197 -13.50 3.23 15.78
C ALA A 197 -13.96 4.66 15.46
N LEU A 198 -13.50 5.21 14.34
CA LEU A 198 -13.79 6.58 13.92
C LEU A 198 -15.04 6.70 13.06
N GLY A 199 -15.78 5.61 12.79
CA GLY A 199 -16.88 5.62 11.82
C GLY A 199 -17.91 6.72 12.05
N GLN A 200 -18.28 6.97 13.31
CA GLN A 200 -19.19 8.07 13.69
C GLN A 200 -18.58 9.46 13.43
N ALA A 201 -17.30 9.67 13.77
CA ALA A 201 -16.61 10.95 13.57
C ALA A 201 -16.25 11.22 12.10
N TYR A 202 -16.11 10.17 11.28
CA TYR A 202 -15.72 10.25 9.88
C TYR A 202 -16.85 10.82 9.00
N LEU A 203 -18.11 10.48 9.29
CA LEU A 203 -19.28 11.03 8.59
C LEU A 203 -19.57 12.49 8.96
N GLU A 204 -19.37 12.87 10.23
CA GLU A 204 -19.63 14.23 10.69
C GLU A 204 -18.53 15.23 10.27
N ARG A 205 -17.27 14.77 10.14
CA ARG A 205 -16.12 15.61 9.77
C ARG A 205 -15.11 14.86 8.89
N PRO A 206 -15.31 14.79 7.57
CA PRO A 206 -14.38 14.11 6.66
C PRO A 206 -12.93 14.66 6.74
N ALA A 207 -12.77 15.96 7.02
CA ALA A 207 -11.46 16.59 7.24
C ALA A 207 -10.72 16.07 8.50
N ALA A 208 -11.43 15.65 9.55
CA ALA A 208 -10.82 15.07 10.75
C ALA A 208 -10.30 13.64 10.48
N GLY A 209 -10.99 12.89 9.61
CA GLY A 209 -10.51 11.59 9.12
C GLY A 209 -9.22 11.69 8.33
N LEU A 210 -9.10 12.72 7.47
CA LEU A 210 -7.86 13.06 6.75
C LEU A 210 -6.72 13.49 7.70
N LEU A 211 -7.02 14.32 8.71
CA LEU A 211 -6.04 14.72 9.72
C LEU A 211 -5.53 13.54 10.55
N LEU A 212 -6.40 12.58 10.88
CA LEU A 212 -5.99 11.38 11.61
C LEU A 212 -5.22 10.38 10.74
N SER A 213 -5.62 10.24 9.46
CA SER A 213 -4.86 9.51 8.42
C SER A 213 -3.45 10.08 8.25
N ALA A 214 -3.27 11.40 8.39
CA ALA A 214 -1.95 12.05 8.36
C ALA A 214 -1.19 11.92 9.69
N ALA A 215 -1.89 11.95 10.83
CA ALA A 215 -1.28 11.91 12.16
C ALA A 215 -0.70 10.54 12.53
N ILE A 216 -1.32 9.46 12.08
CA ILE A 216 -0.93 8.10 12.50
C ILE A 216 0.38 7.63 11.84
N PRO A 217 0.64 7.86 10.53
CA PRO A 217 1.96 7.68 9.95
C PRO A 217 3.02 8.50 10.70
N LEU A 218 2.69 9.72 11.13
CA LEU A 218 3.58 10.59 11.89
C LEU A 218 3.87 10.07 13.31
N ALA A 219 2.90 9.42 13.96
CA ALA A 219 3.05 8.80 15.27
C ALA A 219 3.79 7.45 15.22
N VAL A 220 3.63 6.71 14.11
CA VAL A 220 4.31 5.45 13.85
C VAL A 220 5.73 5.69 13.30
N TRP A 221 6.00 6.82 12.66
CA TRP A 221 7.33 7.14 12.11
C TRP A 221 8.47 7.15 13.15
N PRO A 222 8.36 7.77 14.34
CA PRO A 222 9.40 7.76 15.36
C PRO A 222 9.80 6.35 15.84
N PRO A 223 8.87 5.44 16.22
CA PRO A 223 9.25 4.09 16.61
C PRO A 223 9.81 3.28 15.44
N VAL A 224 9.32 3.49 14.21
CA VAL A 224 9.89 2.87 13.00
C VAL A 224 11.32 3.34 12.75
N HIS A 225 11.55 4.65 12.78
CA HIS A 225 12.86 5.25 12.61
C HIS A 225 13.83 4.83 13.74
N TYR A 226 13.32 4.66 14.97
CA TYR A 226 14.09 4.15 16.11
C TYR A 226 14.52 2.68 15.92
N PHE A 227 13.62 1.82 15.45
CA PHE A 227 13.95 0.42 15.12
C PHE A 227 14.87 0.30 13.90
N MET A 228 14.76 1.20 12.91
CA MET A 228 15.64 1.24 11.74
C MET A 228 17.10 1.60 12.10
N ARG A 229 17.33 2.35 13.19
CA ARG A 229 18.69 2.62 13.68
C ARG A 229 19.28 1.48 14.53
N ARG A 230 18.51 0.44 14.84
CA ARG A 230 18.89 -0.68 15.73
C ARG A 230 19.14 -2.02 15.02
N LYS A 231 19.29 -2.06 13.70
CA LYS A 231 20.02 -3.17 13.07
C LYS A 231 21.48 -2.76 12.88
N PRO A 232 22.41 -3.23 13.73
CA PRO A 232 23.81 -3.26 13.36
C PRO A 232 23.93 -4.08 12.08
N ALA A 233 24.75 -3.59 11.16
CA ALA A 233 25.40 -4.47 10.22
C ALA A 233 26.19 -5.53 11.02
N ASP A 234 26.18 -6.75 10.50
CA ASP A 234 27.04 -7.88 10.87
C ASP A 234 26.61 -8.78 12.05
N SER A 235 26.13 -9.98 11.68
CA SER A 235 26.49 -11.29 12.24
C SER A 235 26.08 -12.38 11.25
#